data_AF-A0A0C2FLE9-F1
#
_entry.id   AF-A0A0C2FLE9-F1
#
_cell.length_a   1.000
_cell.length_b   1.000
_cell.length_c   1.000
_cell.angle_alpha   90.00
_cell.angle_beta   90.00
_cell.angle_gamma   90.00
#
_symmetry.space_group_name_H-M   'P 1'
#
loop_
_entity.id
_entity.type
_entity.pdbx_description
1 polymer ?
#
loop_
_entity_poly.entity_id
_entity_poly.type
_entity_poly.pdbx_seq_one_letter_code
_entity_poly.pdbx_strand_id
1 'polypeptide(L)' 'MTEQGLTQVLAGISTVFGETVIAQGEGSHSRFALVTYDSQAKTKYDLNYFKSTEQMLDEIWNVECSEESPNLEA' A
#
# COMPACT_ATOMS: atom_id res chain seq x y z
N MET A 1 4.14 -8.14 11.81
CA MET A 1 4.55 -6.72 11.96
C MET A 1 3.73 -6.10 13.10
N THR A 2 4.26 -5.13 13.86
CA THR A 2 3.46 -4.40 14.88
C THR A 2 2.66 -3.28 14.22
N GLU A 3 1.56 -2.86 14.82
CA GLU A 3 0.77 -1.71 14.33
C GLU A 3 1.62 -0.43 14.23
N GLN A 4 2.46 -0.16 15.24
CA GLN A 4 3.39 0.98 15.21
C GLN A 4 4.38 0.90 14.04
N GLY A 5 4.88 -0.30 13.73
CA GLY A 5 5.76 -0.53 12.59
C GLY A 5 5.04 -0.28 11.26
N LEU A 6 3.78 -0.74 11.14
CA LEU A 6 2.95 -0.47 9.98
C LEU A 6 2.72 1.03 9.78
N THR A 7 2.33 1.74 10.85
CA THR A 7 2.14 3.20 10.81
C THR A 7 3.38 3.92 10.29
N GLN A 8 4.58 3.52 10.71
CA GLN A 8 5.83 4.13 10.25
C GLN A 8 6.08 3.87 8.76
N VAL A 9 5.82 2.65 8.27
CA VAL A 9 5.95 2.31 6.84
C VAL A 9 4.95 3.12 6.00
N LEU A 10 3.69 3.21 6.42
CA LEU A 10 2.66 3.98 5.72
C LEU A 10 2.98 5.49 5.70
N ALA A 11 3.51 6.02 6.80
CA ALA A 11 4.01 7.40 6.85
C ALA A 11 5.17 7.63 5.87
N GLY A 12 6.09 6.66 5.76
CA GLY A 12 7.19 6.69 4.80
C GLY A 12 6.71 6.70 3.36
N ILE A 13 5.76 5.83 3.01
CA ILE A 13 5.12 5.81 1.68
C ILE A 13 4.46 7.16 1.39
N SER A 14 3.66 7.68 2.32
CA SER A 14 3.00 8.98 2.19
C SER A 14 4.01 10.10 1.93
N THR A 15 5.14 10.09 2.65
CA THR A 15 6.19 11.10 2.52
C THR A 15 6.88 11.03 1.16
N VAL A 16 7.20 9.83 0.69
CA VAL A 16 7.91 9.64 -0.59
C VAL A 16 7.01 9.96 -1.79
N PHE A 17 5.75 9.53 -1.73
CA PHE A 17 4.84 9.63 -2.87
C PHE A 17 3.87 10.82 -2.81
N GLY A 18 3.87 11.61 -1.73
CA GLY A 18 2.94 12.73 -1.57
C GLY A 18 3.02 13.79 -2.67
N GLU A 19 4.20 14.00 -3.26
CA GLU A 19 4.40 14.91 -4.39
C GLU A 19 4.34 14.19 -5.77
N THR A 20 4.24 12.86 -5.78
CA THR A 20 4.16 12.08 -7.02
C THR A 20 2.76 12.19 -7.60
N VAL A 21 2.65 12.55 -8.87
CA VAL A 21 1.36 12.52 -9.59
C VAL A 21 0.97 11.08 -9.90
N ILE A 22 0.02 10.55 -9.13
CA ILE A 22 -0.62 9.26 -9.38
C ILE A 22 -1.91 9.51 -10.17
N ALA A 23 -2.02 8.89 -11.33
CA ALA A 23 -3.19 9.01 -12.19
C ALA A 23 -3.34 7.77 -13.08
N GLN A 24 -4.44 7.73 -13.84
CA GLN A 24 -4.69 6.71 -14.86
C GLN A 24 -4.93 7.38 -16.22
N GLY A 25 -4.80 6.60 -17.29
CA GLY A 25 -5.09 7.03 -18.67
C GLY A 25 -3.84 7.19 -19.54
N GLU A 26 -3.91 8.09 -20.53
CA GLU A 26 -2.79 8.44 -21.41
C GLU A 26 -1.99 9.62 -20.84
N GLY A 27 -0.70 9.69 -21.18
CA GLY A 27 0.21 10.76 -20.74
C GLY A 27 1.23 10.29 -19.69
N SER A 28 2.07 11.22 -19.26
CA SER A 28 3.16 10.94 -18.30
C SER A 28 2.66 11.06 -16.87
N HIS A 29 2.36 9.93 -16.23
CA HIS A 29 2.02 9.85 -14.81
C HIS A 29 2.58 8.56 -14.22
N SER A 30 2.64 8.52 -12.89
CA SER A 30 3.02 7.31 -12.15
C SER A 30 1.78 6.50 -11.77
N ARG A 31 1.96 5.19 -11.61
CA ARG A 31 0.95 4.28 -11.03
C ARG A 31 1.55 3.61 -9.81
N PHE A 32 0.71 3.34 -8.81
CA PHE A 32 1.13 2.75 -7.55
C PHE A 32 0.35 1.45 -7.33
N ALA A 33 1.03 0.41 -6.83
CA ALA A 33 0.42 -0.83 -6.41
C ALA A 33 0.99 -1.22 -5.04
N LEU A 34 0.14 -1.79 -4.19
CA LEU A 34 0.52 -2.26 -2.86
C LEU A 34 0.37 -3.77 -2.79
N VAL A 35 1.48 -4.44 -2.54
CA VAL A 35 1.53 -5.86 -2.23
C VAL A 35 1.95 -6.01 -0.78
N THR A 36 1.14 -6.70 0.01
CA THR A 36 1.49 -7.09 1.37
C THR A 36 1.90 -8.55 1.38
N TYR A 37 2.76 -8.94 2.32
CA TYR A 37 3.18 -10.32 2.45
C TYR A 37 3.33 -10.71 3.92
N ASP A 38 3.02 -11.97 4.19
CA ASP A 38 3.44 -12.72 5.38
C ASP A 38 3.83 -14.13 4.91
N SER A 39 3.04 -15.17 5.19
CA SER A 39 3.22 -16.50 4.60
C SER A 39 2.97 -16.54 3.09
N GLN A 40 2.13 -15.64 2.57
CA GLN A 40 1.83 -15.49 1.14
C GLN A 40 1.72 -14.01 0.76
N ALA A 41 2.12 -13.67 -0.46
CA ALA A 41 1.95 -12.32 -1.00
C ALA A 41 0.51 -12.11 -1.49
N LYS A 42 -0.11 -10.99 -1.10
CA LYS A 42 -1.45 -10.58 -1.52
C LYS A 42 -1.38 -9.18 -2.12
N THR A 43 -1.91 -9.01 -3.33
CA THR A 43 -2.09 -7.69 -3.94
C THR A 43 -3.27 -7.01 -3.27
N LYS A 44 -3.02 -6.01 -2.42
CA LYS A 44 -4.07 -5.23 -1.75
C LYS A 44 -4.67 -4.21 -2.72
N TYR A 45 -3.82 -3.52 -3.47
CA TYR A 45 -4.19 -2.57 -4.51
C TYR A 45 -3.34 -2.80 -5.76
N ASP A 46 -3.96 -2.97 -6.92
CA ASP A 46 -3.25 -3.10 -8.19
C ASP A 46 -2.95 -1.75 -8.85
N LEU A 47 -2.19 -1.77 -9.95
CA LEU A 47 -1.74 -0.56 -10.66
C LEU A 47 -2.87 0.29 -11.27
N ASN A 48 -4.09 -0.24 -11.37
CA ASN A 48 -5.25 0.46 -11.93
C ASN A 48 -6.23 0.95 -10.84
N TYR A 49 -5.96 0.65 -9.56
CA TYR A 49 -6.84 1.01 -8.45
C TYR A 49 -6.83 2.53 -8.18
N PHE A 50 -5.64 3.12 -8.01
CA PHE A 50 -5.49 4.52 -7.65
C PHE A 50 -5.62 5.45 -8.85
N LYS A 51 -6.57 6.40 -8.76
CA LYS A 51 -6.89 7.38 -9.81
C LYS A 51 -6.37 8.78 -9.50
N SER A 52 -5.97 9.03 -8.25
CA SER A 52 -5.34 10.28 -7.80
C SER A 52 -4.36 10.01 -6.66
N THR A 53 -3.42 10.93 -6.46
CA THR A 53 -2.50 10.91 -5.31
C THR A 53 -3.25 11.02 -3.99
N GLU A 54 -4.31 11.83 -3.92
CA GLU A 54 -5.17 11.96 -2.74
C GLU A 54 -5.82 10.63 -2.37
N GLN A 55 -6.42 9.93 -3.35
CA GLN A 55 -7.01 8.61 -3.11
C GLN A 55 -5.94 7.61 -2.61
N MET A 56 -4.73 7.66 -3.18
CA MET A 56 -3.64 6.82 -2.71
C MET A 56 -3.27 7.15 -1.25
N LEU A 57 -3.14 8.43 -0.89
CA LEU A 57 -2.80 8.84 0.47
C LEU A 57 -3.87 8.43 1.48
N ASP A 58 -5.14 8.54 1.14
CA ASP A 58 -6.23 8.17 2.06
C ASP A 58 -6.34 6.65 2.27
N GLU A 59 -6.25 5.88 1.19
CA GLU A 59 -6.49 4.43 1.22
C GLU A 59 -5.36 3.63 1.85
N ILE A 60 -4.11 4.09 1.72
CA ILE A 60 -2.98 3.38 2.35
C ILE A 60 -3.08 3.36 3.88
N TRP A 61 -3.77 4.34 4.49
CA TRP A 61 -4.03 4.34 5.94
C TRP A 61 -5.09 3.33 6.38
N ASN A 62 -5.88 2.79 5.45
CA ASN A 62 -6.85 1.72 5.70
C ASN A 62 -6.21 0.32 5.63
N VAL A 63 -4.89 0.25 5.45
CA VAL A 63 -4.16 -1.03 5.46
C VAL A 63 -3.99 -1.48 6.90
N GLU A 64 -4.55 -2.64 7.20
CA GLU A 64 -4.46 -3.28 8.52
C GLU A 64 -3.37 -4.36 8.52
N CYS A 65 -2.77 -4.59 9.69
CA CYS A 65 -1.97 -5.79 9.92
C CYS A 65 -2.89 -7.01 9.87
N SER A 66 -2.52 -8.03 9.11
CA SER A 66 -3.26 -9.30 9.11
C SER A 66 -3.18 -9.97 10.48
N GLU A 67 -4.32 -10.48 10.97
CA GLU A 67 -4.40 -11.29 12.20
C GLU A 67 -4.03 -12.77 11.99
N GLU A 68 -3.60 -13.16 10.79
CA GLU A 68 -3.16 -14.52 10.52
C GLU A 68 -1.91 -14.82 11.37
N SER A 69 -2.12 -15.57 12.46
CA SER A 69 -1.04 -16.22 13.19
C SER A 69 -0.29 -17.12 12.21
N PRO A 70 1.05 -17.08 12.16
CA PRO A 70 1.78 -18.01 11.34
C PRO A 70 1.45 -19.41 11.85
N ASN A 71 0.71 -20.20 11.06
CA ASN A 71 0.63 -21.64 11.28
C ASN A 71 2.02 -22.20 10.99
N LEU A 72 2.86 -22.16 12.03
CA LEU A 72 4.11 -22.89 12.14
C LEU A 72 3.75 -24.35 12.44
N GLU A 73 3.14 -25.04 11.48
CA GLU A 73 3.22 -26.49 11.47
C GLU A 73 4.54 -26.86 10.76
N ALA A 74 5.40 -27.50 11.55
CA ALA A 74 6.79 -27.87 11.26
C ALA A 74 6.91 -29.09 10.33
#